data_AF-A0A4P5VE44-F1
#
_entry.id   AF-A0A4P5VE44-F1
#
_cell.length_a   1.000
_cell.length_b   1.000
_cell.length_c   1.000
_cell.angle_alpha   90.00
_cell.angle_beta   90.00
_cell.angle_gamma   90.00
#
_symmetry.space_group_name_H-M   'P 1'
#
loop_
_entity.id
_entity.type
_entity.pdbx_description
1 polymer ?
#
loop_
_entity_poly.entity_id
_entity_poly.type
_entity_poly.pdbx_seq_one_letter_code
_entity_poly.pdbx_strand_id
1 'polypeptide(L)'
;MLEPGWQVDEPYAPEGQSQLHQLRKRLKRCRYGLTNLEPLRPEPIAPWLERFRAMQHHLGDLNDLQLLDQALHQQFHESPDRLAPCLCSLLAEARDQAWLRWRSEADLLMDPAGRAALQRLPLAC
;
A
#
# COMPACT_ATOMS: atom_id res chain seq x y z
N MET A 1 -3.25 -0.35 19.51
CA MET A 1 -4.13 -0.96 18.49
C MET A 1 -3.37 -1.03 17.19
N LEU A 2 -3.51 -2.13 16.43
CA LEU A 2 -2.97 -2.23 15.07
C LEU A 2 -3.70 -1.19 14.18
N GLU A 3 -3.04 -0.63 13.17
CA GLU A 3 -3.75 0.27 12.25
C GLU A 3 -4.79 -0.48 11.44
N PRO A 4 -6.02 0.04 11.29
CA PRO A 4 -7.08 -0.63 10.53
C PRO A 4 -6.68 -0.94 9.08
N GLY A 5 -5.86 -0.09 8.45
CA GLY A 5 -5.44 -0.29 7.05
C GLY A 5 -4.67 -1.59 6.77
N TRP A 6 -4.22 -2.32 7.81
CA TRP A 6 -3.62 -3.65 7.63
C TRP A 6 -4.66 -4.73 7.32
N GLN A 7 -5.92 -4.51 7.72
CA GLN A 7 -7.03 -5.44 7.54
C GLN A 7 -8.26 -4.64 7.12
N VAL A 8 -8.43 -4.50 5.80
CA VAL A 8 -9.56 -3.80 5.20
C VAL A 8 -10.39 -4.81 4.42
N ASP A 9 -11.68 -4.90 4.73
CA ASP A 9 -12.60 -5.80 4.04
C ASP A 9 -13.15 -5.17 2.76
N GLU A 10 -13.44 -3.86 2.80
CA GLU A 10 -13.97 -3.08 1.67
C GLU A 10 -12.95 -2.03 1.20
N PRO A 11 -11.94 -2.41 0.39
CA PRO A 11 -10.84 -1.51 0.00
C PRO A 11 -11.27 -0.32 -0.85
N TYR A 12 -12.45 -0.42 -1.45
CA TYR A 12 -13.00 0.58 -2.37
C TYR A 12 -14.09 1.44 -1.73
N ALA A 13 -14.54 1.12 -0.51
CA ALA A 13 -15.39 2.01 0.25
C ALA A 13 -14.59 3.24 0.73
N PRO A 14 -15.21 4.42 0.89
CA PRO A 14 -14.52 5.62 1.37
C PRO A 14 -13.76 5.40 2.68
N GLU A 15 -14.32 4.61 3.60
CA GLU A 15 -13.66 4.25 4.85
C GLU A 15 -12.41 3.40 4.62
N GLY A 16 -12.51 2.32 3.83
CA GLY A 16 -11.37 1.46 3.52
C GLY A 16 -10.24 2.23 2.83
N GLN A 17 -10.57 3.11 1.89
CA GLN A 17 -9.60 4.00 1.24
C GLN A 17 -8.89 4.92 2.24
N SER A 18 -9.66 5.52 3.16
CA SER A 18 -9.11 6.36 4.24
C SER A 18 -8.15 5.58 5.13
N GLN A 19 -8.53 4.35 5.51
CA GLN A 19 -7.70 3.46 6.32
C GLN A 19 -6.40 3.08 5.61
N LEU A 20 -6.46 2.73 4.32
CA LEU A 20 -5.29 2.42 3.49
C LEU A 20 -4.36 3.64 3.33
N HIS A 21 -4.93 4.81 3.05
CA HIS A 21 -4.18 6.06 2.93
C HIS A 21 -3.50 6.42 4.27
N GLN A 22 -4.19 6.23 5.40
CA GLN A 22 -3.61 6.44 6.72
C GLN A 22 -2.46 5.47 7.01
N LEU A 23 -2.63 4.19 6.67
CA LEU A 23 -1.55 3.21 6.79
C LEU A 23 -0.34 3.60 5.95
N ARG A 24 -0.53 4.02 4.70
CA ARG A 24 0.56 4.52 3.83
C ARG A 24 1.37 5.63 4.52
N LYS A 25 0.69 6.62 5.10
CA LYS A 25 1.34 7.72 5.86
C LYS A 25 2.15 7.19 7.04
N ARG A 26 1.61 6.22 7.79
CA ARG A 26 2.31 5.62 8.94
C ARG A 26 3.53 4.80 8.52
N LEU A 27 3.43 3.99 7.47
CA LEU A 27 4.57 3.25 6.93
C LEU A 27 5.66 4.19 6.40
N LYS A 28 5.28 5.30 5.76
CA LYS A 28 6.20 6.37 5.34
C LYS A 28 6.98 6.95 6.51
N ARG A 29 6.26 7.33 7.59
CA ARG A 29 6.90 7.84 8.82
C ARG A 29 7.82 6.81 9.46
N CYS A 30 7.40 5.55 9.53
CA CYS A 30 8.22 4.47 10.08
C CYS A 30 9.51 4.27 9.28
N ARG A 31 9.43 4.18 7.95
CA ARG A 31 10.61 4.06 7.08
C ARG A 31 11.57 5.22 7.28
N TYR A 32 11.08 6.46 7.30
CA TYR A 32 11.94 7.63 7.49
C TYR A 32 12.58 7.67 8.88
N GLY A 33 11.82 7.33 9.93
CA GLY A 33 12.39 7.20 11.26
C GLY A 33 13.50 6.16 11.31
N LEU A 34 13.30 5.00 10.67
CA LEU A 34 14.30 3.95 10.59
C LEU A 34 15.52 4.36 9.77
N THR A 35 15.34 4.95 8.59
CA THR A 35 16.44 5.50 7.77
C THR A 35 17.25 6.54 8.55
N ASN A 36 16.60 7.41 9.32
CA ASN A 36 17.31 8.40 10.14
C ASN A 36 18.15 7.76 11.27
N LEU A 37 17.73 6.60 11.78
CA LEU A 37 18.42 5.88 12.85
C LEU A 37 19.42 4.84 12.34
N GLU A 38 19.39 4.49 11.05
CA GLU A 38 20.30 3.50 10.44
C GLU A 38 21.79 3.78 10.73
N PRO A 39 22.30 5.02 10.64
CA PRO A 39 23.71 5.30 10.94
C PRO A 39 24.14 5.03 12.39
N LEU A 40 23.18 4.90 13.31
CA LEU A 40 23.42 4.67 14.75
C LEU A 40 23.43 3.19 15.13
N ARG A 41 23.16 2.30 14.18
CA ARG A 41 23.00 0.86 14.45
C ARG A 41 24.26 0.07 14.10
N PRO A 42 24.62 -0.95 14.91
CA PRO A 42 25.72 -1.85 14.58
C PRO A 42 25.38 -2.79 13.42
N GLU A 43 24.11 -3.19 13.26
CA GLU A 43 23.66 -4.02 12.14
C GLU A 43 22.80 -3.24 11.12
N PRO A 44 22.94 -3.52 9.80
CA PRO A 44 22.13 -2.92 8.75
C PRO A 44 20.63 -3.21 8.95
N ILE A 45 19.76 -2.28 8.56
CA ILE A 45 18.30 -2.49 8.56
C ILE A 45 17.71 -2.51 7.14
N ALA A 46 18.57 -2.54 6.12
CA ALA A 46 18.21 -2.48 4.71
C ALA A 46 17.06 -3.44 4.31
N PRO A 47 17.00 -4.72 4.76
CA PRO A 47 15.89 -5.59 4.40
C PRO A 47 14.52 -5.07 4.84
N TRP A 48 14.45 -4.45 6.02
CA TRP A 48 13.21 -3.84 6.53
C TRP A 48 12.88 -2.55 5.78
N LEU A 49 13.88 -1.72 5.47
CA LEU A 49 13.69 -0.50 4.69
C LEU A 49 13.14 -0.79 3.29
N GLU A 50 13.69 -1.80 2.61
CA GLU A 50 13.21 -2.23 1.30
C GLU A 50 11.80 -2.83 1.37
N ARG A 51 11.49 -3.62 2.40
CA ARG A 51 10.12 -4.10 2.60
C ARG A 51 9.14 -2.95 2.83
N PHE A 52 9.48 -1.97 3.67
CA PHE A 52 8.64 -0.77 3.86
C PHE A 52 8.48 0.05 2.58
N ARG A 53 9.51 0.09 1.74
CA ARG A 53 9.46 0.74 0.44
C ARG A 53 8.48 0.03 -0.50
N ALA A 54 8.54 -1.30 -0.59
CA ALA A 54 7.61 -2.10 -1.38
C ALA A 54 6.15 -1.92 -0.92
N MET A 55 5.90 -1.99 0.40
CA MET A 55 4.57 -1.73 0.96
C MET A 55 4.05 -0.33 0.61
N GLN A 56 4.89 0.70 0.72
CA GLN A 56 4.53 2.07 0.35
C GLN A 56 4.23 2.23 -1.14
N HIS A 57 4.89 1.45 -1.99
CA HIS A 57 4.66 1.44 -3.42
C HIS A 57 3.28 0.87 -3.73
N HIS A 58 2.93 -0.31 -3.20
CA HIS A 58 1.62 -0.93 -3.42
C HIS A 58 0.45 -0.10 -2.89
N LEU A 59 0.59 0.47 -1.68
CA LEU A 59 -0.40 1.42 -1.15
C LEU A 59 -0.43 2.74 -1.94
N GLY A 60 0.67 3.07 -2.62
CA GLY A 60 0.75 4.20 -3.54
C GLY A 60 -0.10 3.98 -4.77
N ASP A 61 0.09 2.84 -5.44
CA ASP A 61 -0.70 2.45 -6.61
C ASP A 61 -2.21 2.51 -6.31
N LEU A 62 -2.64 1.93 -5.18
CA LEU A 62 -4.04 1.95 -4.75
C LEU A 62 -4.59 3.38 -4.57
N ASN A 63 -3.81 4.24 -3.91
CA ASN A 63 -4.20 5.63 -3.72
C ASN A 63 -4.26 6.40 -5.03
N ASP A 64 -3.30 6.18 -5.93
CA ASP A 64 -3.18 6.94 -7.17
C ASP A 64 -4.28 6.54 -8.16
N LEU A 65 -4.62 5.25 -8.23
CA LEU A 65 -5.77 4.75 -8.98
C LEU A 65 -7.10 5.28 -8.42
N GLN A 66 -7.20 5.42 -7.09
CA GLN A 66 -8.38 6.03 -6.47
C GLN A 66 -8.53 7.51 -6.80
N LEU A 67 -7.42 8.26 -6.77
CA LEU A 67 -7.43 9.67 -7.17
C LEU A 67 -7.76 9.83 -8.65
N LEU A 68 -7.27 8.93 -9.51
CA LEU A 68 -7.63 8.93 -10.93
C LEU A 68 -9.13 8.69 -11.14
N ASP A 69 -9.71 7.71 -10.45
CA ASP A 69 -11.15 7.43 -10.49
C ASP A 69 -11.99 8.66 -10.11
N GLN A 70 -11.61 9.32 -9.00
CA GLN A 70 -12.26 10.55 -8.55
C GLN A 70 -12.09 11.69 -9.55
N ALA A 71 -10.90 11.85 -10.12
CA ALA A 71 -10.63 12.90 -11.10
C ALA A 71 -11.45 12.72 -12.37
N LEU A 72 -11.63 11.48 -12.86
CA LEU A 72 -12.50 11.18 -14.00
C LEU A 72 -13.94 11.61 -13.71
N HIS A 73 -14.48 11.21 -12.56
CA HIS A 73 -15.85 11.57 -12.17
C HIS A 73 -16.06 13.07 -11.95
N GLN A 74 -15.01 13.80 -11.55
CA GLN A 74 -15.07 15.26 -11.38
C GLN A 74 -14.94 16.02 -12.71
N GLN A 75 -14.19 15.48 -13.67
CA GLN A 75 -13.87 16.17 -14.92
C GLN A 75 -14.93 15.97 -16.00
N PHE A 76 -15.63 14.83 -15.99
CA PHE A 76 -16.70 14.56 -16.95
C PHE A 76 -18.06 15.03 -16.44
N HIS A 77 -18.81 15.72 -17.31
CA HIS A 77 -20.20 16.11 -17.02
C HIS A 77 -21.17 14.92 -17.04
N GLU A 78 -20.83 13.87 -17.78
CA GLU A 78 -21.58 12.61 -17.83
C GLU A 78 -20.74 11.49 -17.19
N SER A 79 -21.37 10.38 -16.82
CA SER A 79 -20.68 9.24 -16.20
C SER A 79 -19.48 8.76 -17.04
N PRO A 80 -18.28 8.60 -16.44
CA PRO A 80 -17.11 8.06 -17.11
C PRO A 80 -17.35 6.68 -17.74
N ASP A 81 -18.17 5.83 -17.12
CA ASP A 81 -18.54 4.51 -17.66
C ASP A 81 -19.26 4.60 -19.01
N ARG A 82 -19.99 5.70 -19.26
CA ARG A 82 -20.65 5.94 -20.54
C ARG A 82 -19.68 6.47 -21.59
N LEU A 83 -18.83 7.42 -21.21
CA LEU A 83 -17.97 8.16 -22.13
C LEU A 83 -16.69 7.40 -22.50
N ALA A 84 -16.13 6.66 -21.54
CA ALA A 84 -14.86 5.95 -21.68
C ALA A 84 -14.91 4.55 -21.02
N PRO A 85 -15.85 3.67 -21.44
CA PRO A 85 -16.05 2.36 -20.81
C PRO A 85 -14.78 1.50 -20.75
N CYS A 86 -13.97 1.51 -21.82
CA CYS A 86 -12.72 0.76 -21.85
C CYS A 86 -11.71 1.27 -20.80
N LEU A 87 -11.64 2.59 -20.60
CA LEU A 87 -10.76 3.19 -19.59
C LEU A 87 -11.22 2.80 -18.18
N CYS A 88 -12.53 2.87 -17.91
CA CYS A 88 -13.11 2.46 -16.63
C CYS A 88 -12.86 0.98 -16.34
N SER A 89 -12.98 0.12 -17.35
CA SER A 89 -12.66 -1.32 -17.22
C SER A 89 -11.18 -1.54 -16.88
N LEU A 90 -10.27 -0.86 -17.56
CA LEU A 90 -8.83 -0.96 -17.29
C LEU A 90 -8.48 -0.42 -15.89
N LEU A 91 -9.15 0.64 -15.45
CA LEU A 91 -8.96 1.22 -14.12
C LEU A 91 -9.43 0.27 -13.03
N ALA A 92 -10.59 -0.37 -13.21
CA ALA A 92 -11.11 -1.37 -12.29
C ALA A 92 -10.14 -2.57 -12.19
N GLU A 93 -9.68 -3.09 -13.34
CA GLU A 93 -8.71 -4.20 -13.36
C GLU A 93 -7.39 -3.81 -12.67
N ALA A 94 -6.85 -2.62 -12.95
CA ALA A 94 -5.64 -2.14 -12.30
C ALA A 94 -5.79 -2.01 -10.77
N ARG A 95 -6.97 -1.58 -10.30
CA ARG A 95 -7.30 -1.49 -8.86
C ARG A 95 -7.37 -2.86 -8.20
N ASP A 96 -7.98 -3.84 -8.86
CA ASP A 96 -8.06 -5.21 -8.36
C ASP A 96 -6.67 -5.84 -8.25
N GLN A 97 -5.84 -5.67 -9.29
CA GLN A 97 -4.46 -6.17 -9.27
C GLN A 97 -3.61 -5.48 -8.20
N ALA A 98 -3.72 -4.16 -8.05
CA ALA A 98 -2.99 -3.42 -7.01
C ALA A 98 -3.43 -3.87 -5.60
N TRP A 99 -4.72 -4.15 -5.42
CA TRP A 99 -5.27 -4.66 -4.17
C TRP A 99 -4.72 -6.05 -3.84
N LEU A 100 -4.71 -6.98 -4.81
CA LEU A 100 -4.13 -8.32 -4.62
C LEU A 100 -2.65 -8.27 -4.23
N ARG A 101 -1.86 -7.39 -4.86
CA ARG A 101 -0.44 -7.19 -4.52
C ARG A 101 -0.28 -6.70 -3.08
N TRP A 102 -1.06 -5.69 -2.68
CA TRP A 102 -1.06 -5.20 -1.31
C TRP A 102 -1.49 -6.28 -0.30
N ARG A 103 -2.59 -6.99 -0.57
CA ARG A 103 -3.13 -8.05 0.29
C ARG A 103 -2.09 -9.13 0.54
N SER A 104 -1.40 -9.59 -0.51
CA SER A 104 -0.34 -10.59 -0.40
C SER A 104 0.80 -10.14 0.52
N GLU A 105 1.21 -8.88 0.45
CA GLU A 105 2.27 -8.31 1.29
C GLU A 105 1.80 -8.11 2.75
N ALA A 106 0.56 -7.65 2.93
CA ALA A 106 -0.05 -7.49 4.24
C ALA A 106 -0.21 -8.83 4.96
N ASP A 107 -0.73 -9.86 4.27
CA ASP A 107 -0.96 -11.20 4.82
C ASP A 107 0.36 -11.84 5.31
N LEU A 108 1.46 -11.68 4.56
CA LEU A 108 2.78 -12.15 4.97
C LEU A 108 3.25 -11.53 6.29
N LEU A 109 2.90 -10.28 6.57
CA LEU A 109 3.24 -9.60 7.82
C LEU A 109 2.23 -9.86 8.94
N MET A 110 1.00 -10.19 8.60
CA MET A 110 -0.05 -10.56 9.55
C MET A 110 0.08 -12.02 10.02
N ASP A 111 0.75 -12.87 9.23
CA ASP A 111 1.12 -14.23 9.61
C ASP A 111 2.37 -14.27 10.54
N PRO A 112 2.29 -14.92 11.72
CA PRO A 112 3.45 -15.15 12.58
C PRO A 112 4.65 -15.79 11.89
N ALA A 113 4.45 -16.76 10.99
CA ALA A 113 5.54 -17.44 10.31
C ALA A 113 6.22 -16.51 9.29
N GLY A 114 5.45 -15.73 8.54
CA GLY A 114 5.95 -14.68 7.66
C GLY A 114 6.75 -13.60 8.40
N ARG A 115 6.29 -13.14 9.58
CA ARG A 115 7.07 -12.23 10.44
C ARG A 115 8.39 -12.83 10.89
N ALA A 116 8.38 -14.09 11.34
CA ALA A 116 9.58 -14.79 11.78
C ALA A 116 10.57 -15.04 10.62
N ALA A 117 10.07 -15.21 9.39
CA ALA A 117 10.92 -15.29 8.20
C ALA A 117 11.62 -13.95 7.90
N LEU A 118 10.91 -12.83 8.02
CA LEU A 118 11.51 -11.49 7.83
C LEU A 118 12.58 -11.16 8.87
N GLN A 119 12.39 -11.56 10.12
CA GLN A 119 13.40 -11.39 11.17
C GLN A 119 14.67 -12.21 10.94
N ARG A 120 14.56 -13.30 10.17
CA ARG A 120 15.67 -14.19 9.80
C ARG A 120 16.34 -13.80 8.48
N LEU A 121 15.84 -12.79 7.77
CA LEU A 121 16.53 -12.30 6.57
C LEU A 121 17.90 -11.77 7.00
N PRO A 122 18.99 -12.25 6.38
CA PRO A 122 20.31 -11.76 6.71
C PRO A 122 20.35 -10.26 6.48
N LEU A 123 20.80 -9.53 7.50
CA LEU A 123 21.15 -8.12 7.39
C LEU A 123 22.43 -8.08 6.55
N ALA A 124 22.27 -8.14 5.22
CA ALA A 124 23.40 -8.08 4.31
C ALA A 124 24.08 -6.72 4.46
N CYS A 125 25.37 -6.76 4.83
CA CYS A 125 26.30 -5.65 4.78
C CYS A 125 26.53 -5.16 3.35
#